data_AF-A0A7C9A5H3-F1
#
_entry.id   AF-A0A7C9A5H3-F1
#
_cell.length_a   1.000
_cell.length_b   1.000
_cell.length_c   1.000
_cell.angle_alpha   90.00
_cell.angle_beta   90.00
_cell.angle_gamma   90.00
#
_symmetry.space_group_name_H-M   'P 1'
#
loop_
_entity.id
_entity.type
_entity.pdbx_description
1 polymer ?
#
loop_
_entity_poly.entity_id
_entity_poly.type
_entity_poly.pdbx_seq_one_letter_code
_entity_poly.pdbx_strand_id
1 'polypeptide(L)'
;SYVAKRPFRFENVWLEVDGFSDLVKAVWDECNMSGSSSFVLAKKLHLLKSKLKVWNRDVFGHLDTKLGNLVDKVKVLDAKEQLQSLSHAERLQRLEVKKEISLVRKWVDIFWKQRAKQHWIIDGDQNTKFFHRVATNRRKFNTIHSICVDGA
;
A
#
# COMPACT_ATOMS: atom_id res chain seq x y z
N SER A 1 -16.20 -25.09 9.31
CA SER A 1 -15.75 -24.32 8.12
C SER A 1 -14.27 -23.99 8.26
N TYR A 2 -13.40 -24.52 7.40
CA TYR A 2 -11.95 -24.27 7.51
C TYR A 2 -11.62 -22.88 6.96
N VAL A 3 -11.30 -21.91 7.82
CA VAL A 3 -10.84 -20.59 7.39
C VAL A 3 -9.36 -20.71 7.07
N ALA A 4 -9.03 -20.88 5.78
CA ALA A 4 -7.64 -20.88 5.33
C ALA A 4 -6.94 -19.59 5.78
N LYS A 5 -5.79 -19.71 6.47
CA LYS A 5 -4.99 -18.55 6.84
C LYS A 5 -4.59 -17.79 5.57
N ARG A 6 -4.85 -16.47 5.55
CA ARG A 6 -4.43 -15.61 4.43
C ARG A 6 -2.93 -15.80 4.18
N PRO A 7 -2.52 -16.12 2.94
CA PRO A 7 -1.11 -16.27 2.62
C PRO A 7 -0.40 -14.93 2.82
N PHE A 8 0.86 -14.99 3.23
CA PHE A 8 1.70 -13.79 3.29
C PHE A 8 1.94 -13.28 1.89
N ARG A 9 1.80 -11.96 1.71
CA ARG A 9 2.06 -11.28 0.46
C ARG A 9 2.97 -10.10 0.73
N PHE A 10 3.81 -9.82 -0.25
CA PHE A 10 4.60 -8.60 -0.27
C PHE A 10 3.66 -7.40 -0.42
N GLU A 11 3.84 -6.36 0.39
CA GLU A 11 3.07 -5.12 0.25
C GLU A 11 3.95 -4.08 -0.46
N ASN A 12 3.46 -3.54 -1.58
CA ASN A 12 4.24 -2.59 -2.40
C ASN A 12 4.64 -1.33 -1.63
N VAL A 13 3.85 -0.97 -0.61
CA VAL A 13 4.12 0.19 0.24
C VAL A 13 5.43 0.07 1.03
N TRP A 14 5.97 -1.13 1.21
CA TRP A 14 7.26 -1.34 1.89
C TRP A 14 8.41 -0.66 1.15
N LEU A 15 8.28 -0.47 -0.16
CA LEU A 15 9.30 0.20 -0.99
C LEU A 15 9.27 1.73 -0.84
N GLU A 16 8.29 2.29 -0.14
CA GLU A 16 8.12 3.74 0.05
C GLU A 16 8.74 4.26 1.35
N VAL A 17 9.33 3.38 2.17
CA VAL A 17 9.88 3.73 3.47
C VAL A 17 11.32 3.27 3.56
N ASP A 18 12.16 4.17 4.09
CA ASP A 18 13.55 3.88 4.36
C ASP A 18 13.69 2.72 5.36
N GLY A 19 14.74 1.93 5.21
CA GLY A 19 15.04 0.80 6.08
C GLY A 19 14.41 -0.54 5.66
N PHE A 20 13.53 -0.60 4.65
CA PHE A 20 13.08 -1.89 4.11
C PHE A 20 14.26 -2.73 3.57
N SER A 21 15.09 -2.13 2.71
CA SER A 21 16.26 -2.80 2.14
C SER A 21 17.28 -3.21 3.21
N ASP A 22 17.48 -2.37 4.23
CA ASP A 22 18.42 -2.65 5.31
C ASP A 22 17.91 -3.79 6.20
N LEU A 23 16.60 -3.83 6.48
CA LEU A 23 15.98 -4.96 7.18
C LEU A 23 16.15 -6.27 6.39
N VAL A 24 15.94 -6.25 5.07
CA VAL A 24 16.13 -7.44 4.23
C VAL A 24 17.57 -7.91 4.30
N LYS A 25 18.54 -7.01 4.14
CA LYS A 25 19.99 -7.33 4.21
C LYS A 25 20.37 -7.89 5.58
N ALA A 26 19.98 -7.22 6.66
CA ALA A 26 20.26 -7.66 8.02
C ALA A 26 19.75 -9.08 8.27
N VAL A 27 18.50 -9.38 7.88
CA VAL A 27 17.95 -10.74 8.01
C VAL A 27 18.67 -11.74 7.11
N TRP A 28 19.12 -11.31 5.94
CA TRP A 28 19.87 -12.17 5.02
C TRP A 28 21.22 -12.57 5.59
N ASP A 29 21.91 -11.64 6.25
CA ASP A 29 23.25 -11.82 6.80
C ASP A 29 23.23 -12.50 8.18
N GLU A 30 22.18 -12.29 8.99
CA GLU A 30 21.96 -13.00 10.27
C GLU A 30 21.82 -14.53 10.07
N CYS A 31 21.42 -14.95 8.87
CA CYS A 31 21.01 -16.32 8.61
C CYS A 31 22.17 -17.17 8.04
N ASN A 32 23.08 -17.59 8.92
CA ASN A 32 24.18 -18.50 8.63
C ASN A 32 23.77 -19.97 8.84
N MET A 33 23.12 -20.56 7.83
CA MET A 33 22.75 -21.99 7.85
C MET A 33 23.46 -22.76 6.73
N SER A 34 23.79 -24.00 7.02
CA SER A 34 24.35 -24.97 6.07
C SER A 34 23.28 -25.95 5.58
N GLY A 35 23.38 -26.41 4.35
CA GLY A 35 22.45 -27.36 3.73
C GLY A 35 22.37 -27.16 2.23
N SER A 36 21.37 -27.77 1.58
CA SER A 36 21.11 -27.51 0.16
C SER A 36 20.70 -26.05 -0.07
N SER A 37 21.04 -25.49 -1.22
CA SER A 37 20.73 -24.10 -1.56
C SER A 37 19.22 -23.80 -1.46
N SER A 38 18.38 -24.75 -1.83
CA SER A 38 16.91 -24.63 -1.71
C SER A 38 16.44 -24.59 -0.26
N PHE A 39 17.04 -25.39 0.62
CA PHE A 39 16.74 -25.38 2.05
C PHE A 39 17.15 -24.06 2.70
N VAL A 40 18.38 -23.59 2.42
CA VAL A 40 18.89 -22.31 2.94
C VAL A 40 17.99 -21.16 2.50
N LEU A 41 17.62 -21.09 1.22
CA LEU A 41 16.72 -20.06 0.70
C LEU A 41 15.35 -20.08 1.39
N ALA A 42 14.73 -21.26 1.52
CA ALA A 42 13.41 -21.39 2.14
C ALA A 42 13.41 -20.90 3.60
N LYS A 43 14.48 -21.21 4.34
CA LYS A 43 14.63 -20.77 5.72
C LYS A 43 14.88 -19.26 5.84
N LYS A 44 15.72 -18.68 4.98
CA LYS A 44 15.92 -17.21 4.91
C LYS A 44 14.59 -16.49 4.65
N LEU A 45 13.82 -16.96 3.67
CA LEU A 45 12.49 -16.41 3.36
C LEU A 45 11.51 -16.56 4.53
N HIS A 46 11.56 -17.68 5.26
CA HIS A 46 10.70 -17.90 6.42
C HIS A 46 11.03 -16.93 7.56
N LEU A 47 12.31 -16.70 7.85
CA LEU A 47 12.75 -15.73 8.85
C LEU A 47 12.36 -14.31 8.44
N LEU A 48 12.65 -13.93 7.19
CA LEU A 48 12.32 -12.62 6.63
C LEU A 48 10.82 -12.34 6.70
N LYS A 49 9.97 -13.31 6.35
CA LYS A 49 8.52 -13.21 6.49
C LYS A 49 8.10 -12.86 7.93
N SER A 50 8.72 -13.47 8.94
CA SER A 50 8.40 -13.19 10.34
C SER A 50 8.76 -11.75 10.73
N LYS A 51 9.97 -11.33 10.37
CA LYS A 51 10.49 -9.98 10.66
C LYS A 51 9.69 -8.90 9.94
N LEU A 52 9.34 -9.13 8.66
CA LEU A 52 8.52 -8.21 7.87
C LEU A 52 7.11 -8.04 8.44
N LYS A 53 6.51 -9.08 9.03
CA LYS A 53 5.20 -8.93 9.67
C LYS A 53 5.24 -8.00 10.87
N VAL A 54 6.28 -8.11 11.70
CA VAL A 54 6.50 -7.25 12.86
C VAL A 54 6.77 -5.83 12.39
N TRP A 55 7.76 -5.65 11.51
CA TRP A 55 8.13 -4.35 10.96
C TRP A 55 6.96 -3.66 10.26
N ASN A 56 6.17 -4.37 9.45
CA ASN A 56 5.00 -3.79 8.79
C ASN A 56 3.97 -3.26 9.80
N ARG A 57 3.72 -4.00 10.89
CA ARG A 57 2.80 -3.55 11.93
C ARG A 57 3.37 -2.32 12.65
N ASP A 58 4.66 -2.30 12.92
CA ASP A 58 5.27 -1.23 13.72
C ASP A 58 5.44 0.07 12.89
N VAL A 59 5.72 -0.02 11.59
CA VAL A 59 5.88 1.14 10.68
C VAL A 59 4.55 1.66 10.14
N PHE A 60 3.72 0.76 9.59
CA PHE A 60 2.49 1.16 8.89
C PHE A 60 1.25 1.00 9.77
N GLY A 61 1.23 -0.03 10.63
CA GLY A 61 0.09 -0.35 11.47
C GLY A 61 -1.21 -0.48 10.65
N HIS A 62 -2.29 0.08 11.20
CA HIS A 62 -3.55 0.22 10.49
C HIS A 62 -3.60 1.58 9.77
N LEU A 63 -3.24 1.59 8.49
CA LEU A 63 -3.13 2.81 7.68
C LEU A 63 -4.43 3.65 7.68
N ASP A 64 -5.59 3.02 7.55
CA ASP A 64 -6.89 3.73 7.55
C ASP A 64 -7.16 4.40 8.91
N THR A 65 -6.88 3.70 10.02
CA THR A 65 -7.01 4.25 11.37
C THR A 65 -6.02 5.39 11.60
N LYS A 66 -4.77 5.23 11.16
CA LYS A 66 -3.74 6.27 11.25
C LYS A 66 -4.17 7.53 10.49
N LEU A 67 -4.68 7.37 9.26
CA LEU A 67 -5.19 8.47 8.46
C LEU A 67 -6.39 9.16 9.13
N GLY A 68 -7.34 8.39 9.65
CA GLY A 68 -8.50 8.92 10.38
C GLY A 68 -8.08 9.80 11.56
N ASN A 69 -7.18 9.30 12.40
CA ASN A 69 -6.67 10.04 13.56
C ASN A 69 -5.97 11.35 13.17
N LEU A 70 -5.19 11.35 12.08
CA LEU A 70 -4.51 12.56 11.60
C LEU A 70 -5.51 13.59 11.06
N VAL A 71 -6.52 13.13 10.31
CA VAL A 71 -7.60 13.99 9.82
C VAL A 71 -8.37 14.60 10.99
N ASP A 72 -8.67 13.82 12.03
CA ASP A 72 -9.37 14.32 13.21
C ASP A 72 -8.53 15.34 14.00
N LYS A 73 -7.20 15.17 14.09
CA LYS A 73 -6.31 16.21 14.64
C LYS A 73 -6.41 17.52 13.88
N VAL A 74 -6.47 17.49 12.54
CA VAL A 74 -6.64 18.71 11.74
C VAL A 74 -8.02 19.32 11.98
N LYS A 75 -9.09 18.52 12.07
CA LYS A 75 -10.44 19.03 12.38
C LYS A 75 -10.49 19.76 13.72
N VAL A 76 -9.79 19.25 14.74
CA VAL A 76 -9.71 19.93 16.05
C VAL A 76 -9.03 21.30 15.92
N LEU A 77 -7.93 21.38 15.17
CA LEU A 77 -7.24 22.65 14.92
C LEU A 77 -8.10 23.62 14.09
N ASP A 78 -8.83 23.11 13.09
CA ASP A 78 -9.74 23.90 12.26
C ASP A 78 -10.92 24.46 13.09
N ALA A 79 -11.49 23.65 13.99
CA ALA A 79 -12.53 24.08 14.92
C ALA A 79 -12.02 25.13 15.92
N LYS A 80 -10.77 24.98 16.39
CA LYS A 80 -10.14 25.99 17.26
C LYS A 80 -9.96 27.31 16.53
N GLU A 81 -9.54 27.29 15.27
CA GLU A 81 -9.34 28.48 14.43
C GLU A 81 -10.62 29.29 14.21
N GLN A 82 -11.78 28.61 14.16
CA GLN A 82 -13.09 29.26 14.06
C GLN A 82 -13.49 30.05 15.32
N LEU A 83 -12.98 29.63 16.49
CA LEU A 83 -13.28 30.29 17.77
C LEU A 83 -12.24 31.36 18.12
N GLN A 84 -10.98 31.14 17.77
CA GLN A 84 -9.87 32.02 18.07
C GLN A 84 -8.70 31.81 17.10
N SER A 85 -7.85 32.82 16.92
CA SER A 85 -6.65 32.67 16.08
C SER A 85 -5.71 31.60 16.64
N LEU A 86 -5.21 30.72 15.77
CA LEU A 86 -4.19 29.74 16.14
C LEU A 86 -2.87 30.43 16.51
N SER A 87 -2.20 29.91 17.53
CA SER A 87 -0.83 30.31 17.86
C SER A 87 0.15 29.90 16.75
N HIS A 88 1.34 30.50 16.74
CA HIS A 88 2.38 30.13 15.79
C HIS A 88 2.76 28.63 15.88
N ALA A 89 2.88 28.08 17.09
CA ALA A 89 3.18 26.69 17.31
C ALA A 89 2.10 25.75 16.75
N GLU A 90 0.82 26.10 16.91
CA GLU A 90 -0.29 25.30 16.38
C GLU A 90 -0.38 25.35 14.86
N ARG A 91 -0.03 26.49 14.24
CA ARG A 91 0.08 26.59 12.78
C ARG A 91 1.19 25.68 12.25
N LEU A 92 2.35 25.63 12.92
CA LEU A 92 3.42 24.70 12.58
C LEU A 92 2.99 23.24 12.76
N GLN A 93 2.33 22.92 13.87
CA GLN A 93 1.76 21.59 14.11
C GLN A 93 0.78 21.19 13.01
N ARG A 94 -0.12 22.09 12.60
CA ARG A 94 -1.08 21.85 11.51
C ARG A 94 -0.37 21.53 10.20
N LEU A 95 0.70 22.27 9.87
CA LEU A 95 1.50 22.01 8.67
C LEU A 95 2.13 20.62 8.72
N GLU A 96 2.70 20.23 9.87
CA GLU A 96 3.34 18.93 10.02
C GLU A 96 2.33 17.77 9.93
N VAL A 97 1.19 17.88 10.60
CA VAL A 97 0.11 16.89 10.50
C VAL A 97 -0.40 16.79 9.06
N LYS A 98 -0.52 17.91 8.33
CA LYS A 98 -0.91 17.89 6.90
C LYS A 98 0.11 17.17 6.03
N LYS A 99 1.41 17.33 6.27
CA LYS A 99 2.45 16.56 5.57
C LYS A 99 2.32 15.07 5.85
N GLU A 100 2.11 14.71 7.12
CA GLU A 100 1.92 13.30 7.51
C GLU A 100 0.67 12.70 6.84
N ILE A 101 -0.43 13.44 6.77
CA ILE A 101 -1.65 13.02 6.04
C ILE A 101 -1.33 12.72 4.57
N SER A 102 -0.61 13.61 3.90
CA SER A 102 -0.22 13.42 2.49
C SER A 102 0.61 12.15 2.30
N LEU A 103 1.55 11.89 3.21
CA LEU A 103 2.37 10.68 3.19
C LEU A 103 1.52 9.41 3.41
N VAL A 104 0.68 9.39 4.45
CA VAL A 104 -0.16 8.23 4.77
C VAL A 104 -1.19 7.98 3.67
N ARG A 105 -1.74 9.03 3.03
CA ARG A 105 -2.61 8.86 1.85
C ARG A 105 -1.89 8.16 0.70
N LYS A 106 -0.66 8.56 0.39
CA LYS A 106 0.16 7.90 -0.63
C LYS A 106 0.30 6.39 -0.32
N TRP A 107 0.54 6.04 0.93
CA TRP A 107 0.64 4.65 1.38
C TRP A 107 -0.67 3.88 1.23
N VAL A 108 -1.79 4.46 1.69
CA VAL A 108 -3.15 3.92 1.52
C VAL A 108 -3.46 3.67 0.04
N ASP A 109 -3.13 4.63 -0.84
CA ASP A 109 -3.38 4.51 -2.27
C ASP A 109 -2.59 3.35 -2.89
N ILE A 110 -1.30 3.18 -2.55
CA ILE A 110 -0.48 2.08 -3.04
C ILE A 110 -1.03 0.73 -2.56
N PHE A 111 -1.38 0.65 -1.28
CA PHE A 111 -1.94 -0.54 -0.64
C PHE A 111 -3.25 -0.99 -1.30
N TRP A 112 -4.16 -0.05 -1.58
CA TRP A 112 -5.44 -0.35 -2.23
C TRP A 112 -5.30 -0.60 -3.72
N LYS A 113 -4.39 0.08 -4.43
CA LYS A 113 -4.08 -0.22 -5.83
C LYS A 113 -3.59 -1.66 -6.01
N GLN A 114 -2.72 -2.13 -5.11
CA GLN A 114 -2.24 -3.51 -5.16
C GLN A 114 -3.38 -4.52 -4.97
N ARG A 115 -4.26 -4.29 -3.99
CA ARG A 115 -5.44 -5.15 -3.74
C ARG A 115 -6.42 -5.13 -4.90
N ALA A 116 -6.72 -3.96 -5.46
CA ALA A 116 -7.60 -3.83 -6.62
C ALA A 116 -7.05 -4.62 -7.83
N LYS A 117 -5.74 -4.57 -8.08
CA LYS A 117 -5.09 -5.39 -9.12
C LYS A 117 -5.18 -6.89 -8.83
N GLN A 118 -4.99 -7.29 -7.57
CA GLN A 118 -5.13 -8.69 -7.17
C GLN A 118 -6.56 -9.20 -7.36
N HIS A 119 -7.56 -8.41 -6.97
CA HIS A 119 -8.97 -8.71 -7.21
C HIS A 119 -9.25 -8.85 -8.71
N TRP A 120 -8.78 -7.91 -9.52
CA TRP A 120 -8.92 -8.00 -10.99
C TRP A 120 -8.33 -9.30 -11.56
N ILE A 121 -7.15 -9.72 -11.10
CA ILE A 121 -6.52 -10.97 -11.55
C ILE A 121 -7.36 -12.19 -11.14
N ILE A 122 -7.83 -12.22 -9.89
CA ILE A 122 -8.63 -13.35 -9.37
C ILE A 122 -9.99 -13.42 -10.06
N ASP A 123 -10.70 -12.30 -10.14
CA ASP A 123 -12.05 -12.23 -10.73
C ASP A 123 -12.03 -12.46 -12.25
N GLY A 124 -10.89 -12.14 -12.89
CA GLY A 124 -10.62 -12.45 -14.29
C GLY A 124 -10.34 -13.92 -14.54
N ASP A 125 -9.52 -14.56 -13.69
CA ASP A 125 -9.27 -16.02 -13.75
C ASP A 125 -10.57 -16.82 -13.55
N GLN A 126 -11.46 -16.31 -12.71
CA GLN A 126 -12.79 -16.88 -12.47
C GLN A 126 -13.81 -16.58 -13.59
N ASN A 127 -13.45 -15.86 -14.66
CA ASN A 127 -14.34 -15.48 -15.77
C ASN A 127 -15.71 -14.93 -15.31
N THR A 128 -15.71 -14.07 -14.31
CA THR A 128 -16.96 -13.56 -13.71
C THR A 128 -17.77 -12.70 -14.68
N LYS A 129 -19.11 -12.65 -14.52
CA LYS A 129 -19.98 -11.73 -15.30
C LYS A 129 -19.55 -10.26 -15.18
N PHE A 130 -19.05 -9.87 -14.01
CA PHE A 130 -18.50 -8.55 -13.76
C PHE A 130 -17.24 -8.30 -14.62
N PHE A 131 -16.30 -9.25 -14.66
CA PHE A 131 -15.12 -9.18 -15.53
C PHE A 131 -15.50 -9.00 -17.00
N HIS A 132 -16.43 -9.81 -17.52
CA HIS A 132 -16.89 -9.69 -18.91
C HIS A 132 -17.52 -8.31 -19.20
N ARG A 133 -18.26 -7.73 -18.25
CA ARG A 133 -18.84 -6.38 -18.38
C ARG A 133 -17.74 -5.31 -18.45
N VAL A 134 -16.75 -5.37 -17.56
CA VAL A 134 -15.63 -4.41 -17.54
C VAL A 134 -14.75 -4.55 -18.79
N ALA A 135 -14.46 -5.79 -19.22
CA ALA A 135 -13.70 -6.05 -20.44
C ALA A 135 -14.43 -5.54 -21.69
N THR A 136 -15.75 -5.75 -21.77
CA THR A 136 -16.59 -5.22 -22.85
C THR A 136 -16.55 -3.68 -22.88
N ASN A 137 -16.67 -3.03 -21.73
CA ASN A 137 -16.57 -1.57 -21.65
C ASN A 137 -15.20 -1.07 -22.10
N ARG A 138 -14.10 -1.69 -21.64
CA ARG A 138 -12.75 -1.34 -22.11
C ARG A 138 -12.59 -1.52 -23.62
N ARG A 139 -13.13 -2.60 -24.20
CA ARG A 139 -13.13 -2.80 -25.66
C ARG A 139 -13.84 -1.65 -26.37
N LYS A 140 -15.01 -1.22 -25.89
CA LYS A 140 -15.74 -0.06 -26.45
C LYS A 140 -14.89 1.22 -26.38
N PHE A 141 -14.33 1.55 -25.22
CA PHE A 141 -13.51 2.77 -25.05
C PHE A 141 -12.21 2.77 -25.88
N ASN A 142 -11.58 1.61 -26.05
CA ASN A 142 -10.33 1.48 -26.80
C ASN A 142 -10.55 1.21 -28.30
N THR A 143 -11.80 1.17 -28.77
CA THR A 143 -12.08 1.01 -30.21
C THR A 143 -11.83 2.35 -30.89
N ILE A 144 -10.76 2.44 -31.67
CA ILE A 144 -10.47 3.60 -32.52
C ILE A 144 -11.42 3.52 -33.72
N HIS A 145 -12.38 4.45 -33.78
CA HIS A 145 -13.44 4.44 -34.78
C HIS A 145 -12.98 4.99 -36.15
N SER A 146 -12.03 5.91 -36.17
CA SER A 146 -11.40 6.39 -37.40
C SER A 146 -9.98 6.87 -37.11
N ILE A 147 -9.10 6.70 -38.10
CA ILE A 147 -7.77 7.30 -38.11
C ILE A 147 -7.83 8.38 -39.18
N CYS A 148 -7.73 9.65 -38.78
CA CYS A 148 -7.61 10.76 -39.73
C CYS A 148 -6.15 10.87 -40.13
N VAL A 149 -5.86 10.62 -41.41
CA VAL A 149 -4.54 10.87 -41.99
C VAL A 149 -4.63 12.23 -42.64
N ASP A 150 -3.99 13.24 -42.06
CA ASP A 150 -3.84 14.55 -42.71
C ASP A 150 -2.98 14.36 -43.95
N GLY A 151 -3.64 14.26 -45.10
CA GLY A 151 -3.02 14.17 -46.42
C GLY A 151 -2.41 15.50 -46.83
N ALA A 152 -1.28 15.40 -47.52
CA ALA A 152 -0.45 16.48 -48.05
C ALA A 152 -1.20 17.52 -48.90
#